data_AF-A0AAJ5Z4Z2-F1
#
_entry.id   AF-A0AAJ5Z4Z2-F1
#
_cell.length_a   1.000
_cell.length_b   1.000
_cell.length_c   1.000
_cell.angle_alpha   90.00
_cell.angle_beta   90.00
_cell.angle_gamma   90.00
#
_symmetry.space_group_name_H-M   'P 1'
#
loop_
_entity.id
_entity.type
_entity.pdbx_description
1 polymer ?
#
loop_
_entity_poly.entity_id
_entity_poly.type
_entity_poly.pdbx_seq_one_letter_code
_entity_poly.pdbx_strand_id
1 'polypeptide(L)'
;MEDPLTEVNGVVEGLVRAKDADAQRDVLQRYFLQGASFDHPMCCVTRSRNSRDAGLLQVYQFLRSVFMDTEIKIHSVAINEEKDRMYVEATQHLRSYIPFVRKYIYDRYARLLVVLSLRKMEDGKYYVSRQQDLYSIQEESETLLPGGVDDYVVEIKAFVGYLLMLYVAFFQLFGIWKPRKPCP
;
A
#
# COMPACT_ATOMS: atom_id res chain seq x y z
N MET A 1 -20.35 -1.43 -2.89
CA MET A 1 -20.16 -0.31 -3.81
C MET A 1 -21.05 -0.54 -5.01
N GLU A 2 -21.91 0.42 -5.31
CA GLU A 2 -22.70 0.48 -6.53
C GLU A 2 -21.84 1.04 -7.67
N ASP A 3 -21.05 2.09 -7.38
CA ASP A 3 -19.99 2.60 -8.24
C ASP A 3 -18.64 2.65 -7.48
N PRO A 4 -17.75 1.66 -7.68
CA PRO A 4 -16.47 1.62 -6.99
C PRO A 4 -15.60 2.85 -7.21
N LEU A 5 -15.61 3.46 -8.41
CA LEU A 5 -14.71 4.58 -8.74
C LEU A 5 -15.05 5.83 -7.95
N THR A 6 -16.34 6.12 -7.80
CA THR A 6 -16.81 7.30 -7.06
C THR A 6 -16.80 7.07 -5.55
N GLU A 7 -17.16 5.86 -5.10
CA GLU A 7 -17.31 5.56 -3.68
C GLU A 7 -15.99 5.33 -2.93
N VAL A 8 -14.92 4.89 -3.62
CA VAL A 8 -13.66 4.51 -2.95
C VAL A 8 -13.06 5.62 -2.10
N ASN A 9 -13.19 6.88 -2.53
CA ASN A 9 -12.67 8.02 -1.77
C ASN A 9 -13.33 8.08 -0.39
N GLY A 10 -14.64 7.91 -0.34
CA GLY A 10 -15.40 7.85 0.91
C GLY A 10 -15.08 6.62 1.76
N VAL A 11 -14.75 5.49 1.13
CA VAL A 11 -14.32 4.27 1.83
C VAL A 11 -12.96 4.49 2.49
N VAL A 12 -11.98 5.01 1.74
CA VAL A 12 -10.64 5.29 2.26
C VAL A 12 -10.69 6.33 3.37
N GLU A 13 -11.40 7.45 3.16
CA GLU A 13 -11.59 8.46 4.20
C GLU A 13 -12.34 7.90 5.43
N GLY A 14 -13.39 7.12 5.21
CA GLY A 14 -14.18 6.51 6.28
C GLY A 14 -13.40 5.49 7.11
N LEU A 15 -12.41 4.81 6.53
CA LEU A 15 -11.54 3.86 7.23
C LEU A 15 -10.36 4.55 7.92
N VAL A 16 -9.67 5.46 7.21
CA VAL A 16 -8.43 6.09 7.69
C VAL A 16 -8.73 7.24 8.64
N ARG A 17 -9.78 8.03 8.37
CA ARG A 17 -10.19 9.21 9.16
C ARG A 17 -11.49 8.97 9.94
N ALA A 18 -11.79 7.71 10.29
CA ALA A 18 -12.93 7.39 11.13
C ALA A 18 -12.93 8.23 12.42
N LYS A 19 -14.11 8.77 12.79
CA LYS A 19 -14.28 9.54 14.02
C LYS A 19 -14.21 8.67 15.27
N ASP A 20 -14.76 7.46 15.18
CA ASP A 20 -14.84 6.47 16.25
C ASP A 20 -14.76 5.05 15.67
N ALA A 21 -14.60 4.07 16.56
CA ALA A 21 -14.44 2.67 16.20
C ALA A 21 -15.71 2.04 15.60
N ASP A 22 -16.90 2.53 15.97
CA ASP A 22 -18.18 2.04 15.43
C ASP A 22 -18.34 2.48 13.98
N ALA A 23 -18.03 3.73 13.65
CA ALA A 23 -18.01 4.22 12.28
C ALA A 23 -17.04 3.44 11.40
N GLN A 24 -15.84 3.11 11.92
CA GLN A 24 -14.85 2.30 11.20
C GLN A 24 -15.37 0.88 10.93
N ARG A 25 -16.04 0.27 11.93
CA ARG A 25 -16.70 -1.03 11.77
C ARG A 25 -17.80 -0.96 10.72
N ASP A 26 -18.67 0.04 10.76
CA ASP A 26 -19.81 0.14 9.86
C ASP A 26 -19.36 0.32 8.40
N VAL A 27 -18.27 1.07 8.16
CA VAL A 27 -17.63 1.18 6.85
C VAL A 27 -17.08 -0.18 6.40
N LEU A 28 -16.32 -0.89 7.24
CA LEU A 28 -15.85 -2.24 6.91
C LEU A 28 -17.01 -3.19 6.59
N GLN A 29 -18.09 -3.16 7.39
CA GLN A 29 -19.23 -4.04 7.21
C GLN A 29 -20.00 -3.77 5.92
N ARG A 30 -20.06 -2.50 5.49
CA ARG A 30 -20.71 -2.08 4.26
C ARG A 30 -19.91 -2.41 3.00
N TYR A 31 -18.58 -2.31 3.06
CA TYR A 31 -17.73 -2.36 1.87
C TYR A 31 -16.87 -3.61 1.73
N PHE A 32 -16.63 -4.35 2.82
CA PHE A 32 -15.78 -5.54 2.82
C PHE A 32 -16.60 -6.81 3.05
N LEU A 33 -16.21 -7.89 2.36
CA LEU A 33 -16.74 -9.22 2.62
C LEU A 33 -16.39 -9.68 4.04
N GLN A 34 -17.24 -10.51 4.65
CA GLN A 34 -17.00 -11.08 5.98
C GLN A 34 -15.65 -11.83 6.07
N GLY A 35 -15.26 -12.45 4.96
CA GLY A 35 -13.97 -13.13 4.80
C GLY A 35 -12.93 -12.36 4.02
N ALA A 36 -12.84 -11.04 4.21
CA ALA A 36 -11.83 -10.23 3.54
C ALA A 36 -10.43 -10.48 4.10
N SER A 37 -9.44 -10.51 3.20
CA SER A 37 -8.02 -10.62 3.56
C SER A 37 -7.30 -9.29 3.42
N PHE A 38 -6.23 -9.11 4.18
CA PHE A 38 -5.46 -7.88 4.23
C PHE A 38 -3.97 -8.18 4.26
N ASP A 39 -3.20 -7.41 3.51
CA ASP A 39 -1.79 -7.64 3.26
C ASP A 39 -1.08 -6.29 3.27
N HIS A 40 -0.38 -5.99 4.36
CA HIS A 40 0.32 -4.74 4.59
C HIS A 40 1.77 -5.05 4.97
N PRO A 41 2.75 -4.17 4.68
CA PRO A 41 4.16 -4.47 4.93
C PRO A 41 4.49 -4.87 6.37
N MET A 42 3.71 -4.38 7.33
CA MET A 42 3.88 -4.63 8.76
C MET A 42 2.97 -5.72 9.34
N CYS A 43 1.87 -6.06 8.68
CA CYS A 43 0.89 -7.00 9.22
C CYS A 43 0.02 -7.62 8.12
N CYS A 44 -0.51 -8.81 8.38
CA CYS A 44 -1.42 -9.47 7.46
C CYS A 44 -2.59 -10.12 8.20
N VAL A 45 -3.73 -10.19 7.52
CA VAL A 45 -4.92 -10.90 7.97
C VAL A 45 -5.27 -11.91 6.89
N THR A 46 -5.13 -13.20 7.23
CA THR A 46 -5.48 -14.30 6.34
C THR A 46 -6.99 -14.44 6.20
N ARG A 47 -7.41 -14.94 5.04
CA ARG A 47 -8.83 -15.15 4.73
C ARG A 47 -9.43 -16.21 5.65
N SER A 48 -10.45 -15.84 6.42
CA SER A 48 -11.26 -16.74 7.26
C SER A 48 -12.72 -16.31 7.28
N ARG A 49 -13.65 -17.15 7.75
CA ARG A 49 -15.11 -16.87 7.72
C ARG A 49 -15.49 -15.55 8.39
N ASN A 50 -14.71 -15.06 9.35
CA ASN A 50 -14.94 -13.82 10.09
C ASN A 50 -13.71 -12.91 10.16
N SER A 51 -12.79 -13.05 9.20
CA SER A 51 -11.51 -12.31 9.18
C SER A 51 -11.67 -10.79 9.16
N ARG A 52 -12.77 -10.28 8.60
CA ARG A 52 -13.10 -8.85 8.61
C ARG A 52 -13.23 -8.31 10.04
N ASP A 53 -14.12 -8.88 10.85
CA ASP A 53 -14.42 -8.36 12.18
C ASP A 53 -13.41 -8.85 13.24
N ALA A 54 -12.85 -10.06 13.06
CA ALA A 54 -11.91 -10.66 14.02
C ALA A 54 -10.44 -10.27 13.82
N GLY A 55 -10.09 -9.63 12.70
CA GLY A 55 -8.71 -9.27 12.39
C GLY A 55 -8.59 -7.90 11.73
N LEU A 56 -9.24 -7.72 10.58
CA LEU A 56 -9.10 -6.48 9.79
C LEU A 56 -9.56 -5.24 10.56
N LEU A 57 -10.69 -5.32 11.27
CA LEU A 57 -11.17 -4.24 12.13
C LEU A 57 -10.16 -3.88 13.22
N GLN A 58 -9.54 -4.87 13.86
CA GLN A 58 -8.54 -4.63 14.91
C GLN A 58 -7.28 -3.97 14.35
N VAL A 59 -6.85 -4.36 13.13
CA VAL A 59 -5.74 -3.71 12.45
C VAL A 59 -6.06 -2.24 12.18
N TYR A 60 -7.23 -1.94 11.64
CA TYR A 60 -7.66 -0.56 11.38
C TYR A 60 -7.80 0.28 12.67
N GLN A 61 -8.30 -0.31 13.77
CA GLN A 61 -8.36 0.34 15.08
C GLN A 61 -6.97 0.60 15.66
N PHE A 62 -6.05 -0.36 15.53
CA PHE A 62 -4.66 -0.21 15.95
C PHE A 62 -3.97 0.92 15.16
N LEU A 63 -4.07 0.91 13.83
CA LEU A 63 -3.52 1.96 12.97
C LEU A 63 -4.09 3.33 13.33
N ARG A 64 -5.40 3.43 13.56
CA ARG A 64 -6.05 4.68 13.99
C ARG A 64 -5.56 5.17 15.35
N SER A 65 -5.27 4.26 16.27
CA SER A 65 -4.78 4.57 17.63
C SER A 65 -3.31 5.02 17.61
N VAL A 66 -2.48 4.42 16.75
CA VAL A 66 -1.06 4.76 16.60
C VAL A 66 -0.87 6.05 15.78
N PHE A 67 -1.64 6.21 14.71
CA PHE A 67 -1.54 7.30 13.74
C PHE A 67 -2.82 8.16 13.72
N MET A 68 -3.06 8.82 14.87
CA MET A 68 -4.31 9.55 15.12
C MET A 68 -4.59 10.72 14.15
N ASP A 69 -3.55 11.32 13.57
CA ASP A 69 -3.64 12.50 12.69
C ASP A 69 -3.15 12.12 11.28
N THR A 70 -3.71 11.03 10.73
CA THR A 70 -3.34 10.55 9.40
C THR A 70 -4.05 11.38 8.32
N GLU A 71 -3.28 12.03 7.47
CA GLU A 71 -3.78 12.66 6.26
C GLU A 71 -3.60 11.70 5.08
N ILE A 72 -4.64 11.42 4.29
CA ILE A 72 -4.51 10.64 3.06
C ILE A 72 -5.00 11.48 1.89
N LYS A 73 -4.18 11.52 0.83
CA LYS A 73 -4.47 12.21 -0.43
C LYS A 73 -4.43 11.19 -1.55
N ILE A 74 -5.56 11.01 -2.22
CA ILE A 74 -5.70 10.11 -3.36
C ILE A 74 -5.31 10.89 -4.62
N HIS A 75 -4.41 10.32 -5.43
CA HIS A 75 -3.92 10.95 -6.66
C HIS A 75 -4.59 10.37 -7.89
N SER A 76 -4.71 9.04 -7.94
CA SER A 76 -5.28 8.35 -9.08
C SER A 76 -6.04 7.10 -8.64
N VAL A 77 -7.08 6.78 -9.40
CA VAL A 77 -7.90 5.60 -9.20
C VAL A 77 -8.10 4.94 -10.55
N ALA A 78 -7.79 3.65 -10.64
CA ALA A 78 -7.98 2.86 -11.85
C ALA A 78 -8.71 1.55 -11.52
N ILE A 79 -9.63 1.14 -12.40
CA ILE A 79 -10.31 -0.14 -12.30
C ILE A 79 -9.96 -1.00 -13.51
N ASN A 80 -9.70 -2.28 -13.26
CA ASN A 80 -9.58 -3.31 -14.27
C ASN A 80 -10.80 -4.23 -14.12
N GLU A 81 -11.77 -4.01 -15.01
CA GLU A 81 -13.03 -4.75 -15.01
C GLU A 81 -12.84 -6.24 -15.32
N GLU A 82 -11.89 -6.60 -16.19
CA GLU A 82 -11.62 -8.00 -16.56
C GLU A 82 -11.15 -8.86 -15.39
N LYS A 83 -10.43 -8.24 -14.44
CA LYS A 83 -9.84 -8.92 -13.28
C LYS A 83 -10.54 -8.60 -11.97
N ASP A 84 -11.59 -7.78 -12.00
CA ASP A 84 -12.26 -7.20 -10.82
C ASP A 84 -11.24 -6.60 -9.83
N ARG A 85 -10.26 -5.84 -10.34
CA ARG A 85 -9.22 -5.22 -9.52
C ARG A 85 -9.29 -3.71 -9.60
N MET A 86 -9.06 -3.08 -8.47
CA MET A 86 -9.01 -1.65 -8.34
C MET A 86 -7.67 -1.24 -7.75
N TYR A 87 -7.10 -0.17 -8.29
CA TYR A 87 -5.82 0.38 -7.92
C TYR A 87 -6.05 1.81 -7.47
N VAL A 88 -5.64 2.12 -6.24
CA VAL A 88 -5.75 3.44 -5.65
C VAL A 88 -4.34 3.90 -5.32
N GLU A 89 -3.87 4.92 -6.03
CA GLU A 89 -2.62 5.57 -5.71
C GLU A 89 -2.88 6.70 -4.73
N ALA A 90 -2.20 6.67 -3.59
CA ALA A 90 -2.36 7.67 -2.55
C ALA A 90 -1.03 8.03 -1.89
N THR A 91 -0.98 9.22 -1.31
CA THR A 91 0.04 9.60 -0.34
C THR A 91 -0.59 9.73 1.03
N GLN A 92 0.01 9.09 2.02
CA GLN A 92 -0.43 9.11 3.39
C GLN A 92 0.63 9.80 4.25
N HIS A 93 0.22 10.87 4.92
CA HIS A 93 1.02 11.54 5.93
C HIS A 93 0.81 10.83 7.26
N LEU A 94 1.82 10.11 7.73
CA LEU A 94 1.76 9.31 8.94
C LEU A 94 2.27 10.13 10.12
N ARG A 95 1.34 10.64 10.95
CA ARG A 95 1.67 11.37 12.17
C ARG A 95 1.23 10.60 13.41
N SER A 96 2.20 10.25 14.25
CA SER A 96 1.95 9.63 15.55
C SER A 96 1.92 10.63 16.69
N TYR A 97 0.99 10.43 17.64
CA TYR A 97 0.91 11.22 18.87
C TYR A 97 1.79 10.67 20.00
N ILE A 98 2.24 9.41 19.90
CA ILE A 98 3.04 8.77 20.95
C ILE A 98 4.46 9.36 20.93
N PRO A 99 4.95 10.02 22.00
CA PRO A 99 6.20 10.80 21.97
C PRO A 99 7.44 10.00 21.54
N PHE A 100 7.55 8.73 21.96
CA PHE A 100 8.63 7.85 21.55
C PHE A 100 8.51 7.50 20.06
N VAL A 101 7.32 7.09 19.61
CA VAL A 101 7.07 6.77 18.20
C VAL A 101 7.32 7.99 17.33
N ARG A 102 6.82 9.17 17.70
CA ARG A 102 7.04 10.43 16.98
C ARG A 102 8.51 10.80 16.82
N LYS A 103 9.37 10.41 17.77
CA LYS A 103 10.81 10.67 17.74
C LYS A 103 11.55 9.73 16.77
N TYR A 104 11.07 8.51 16.57
CA TYR A 104 11.74 7.46 15.77
C TYR A 104 11.03 7.14 14.44
N ILE A 105 9.73 7.40 14.35
CA ILE A 105 8.81 7.19 13.22
C ILE A 105 8.20 8.56 12.92
N TYR A 106 8.97 9.32 12.15
CA TYR A 106 8.84 10.74 11.88
C TYR A 106 7.49 11.15 11.24
N ASP A 107 7.20 12.45 11.25
CA ASP A 107 6.18 13.13 10.42
C ASP A 107 6.57 12.96 8.94
N ARG A 108 6.04 11.92 8.27
CA ARG A 108 6.55 11.43 6.96
C ARG A 108 5.44 11.20 5.96
N TYR A 109 5.78 11.36 4.68
CA TYR A 109 4.87 11.15 3.56
C TYR A 109 5.16 9.80 2.92
N ALA A 110 4.31 8.82 3.20
CA ALA A 110 4.38 7.51 2.57
C ALA A 110 3.53 7.51 1.29
N ARG A 111 4.15 7.28 0.12
CA ARG A 111 3.39 6.96 -1.10
C ARG A 111 3.06 5.48 -1.10
N LEU A 112 1.81 5.16 -1.42
CA LEU A 112 1.31 3.80 -1.42
C LEU A 112 0.33 3.55 -2.56
N LEU A 113 0.34 2.31 -3.03
CA LEU A 113 -0.60 1.78 -3.99
C LEU A 113 -1.46 0.72 -3.29
N VAL A 114 -2.74 1.03 -3.09
CA VAL A 114 -3.72 0.07 -2.57
C VAL A 114 -4.30 -0.72 -3.73
N VAL A 115 -4.13 -2.03 -3.67
CA VAL A 115 -4.75 -2.97 -4.61
C VAL A 115 -5.94 -3.64 -3.94
N LEU A 116 -7.14 -3.32 -4.41
CA LEU A 116 -8.39 -3.90 -3.93
C LEU A 116 -8.86 -4.95 -4.94
N SER A 117 -9.03 -6.19 -4.48
CA SER A 117 -9.73 -7.23 -5.26
C SER A 117 -11.20 -7.17 -4.92
N LEU A 118 -12.01 -6.77 -5.91
CA LEU A 118 -13.45 -6.64 -5.78
C LEU A 118 -14.14 -7.96 -6.13
N ARG A 119 -15.34 -8.16 -5.59
CA ARG A 119 -16.24 -9.23 -5.99
C ARG A 119 -17.65 -8.68 -6.03
N LYS A 120 -18.32 -8.87 -7.15
CA LYS A 120 -19.74 -8.58 -7.29
C LYS A 120 -20.56 -9.70 -6.64
N MET A 121 -21.49 -9.34 -5.76
CA MET A 121 -22.38 -10.29 -5.09
C MET A 121 -23.77 -10.28 -5.76
N GLU A 122 -24.65 -11.18 -5.33
CA GLU A 122 -26.00 -11.36 -5.89
C GLU A 122 -26.88 -10.10 -5.79
N ASP A 123 -26.59 -9.22 -4.83
CA ASP A 123 -27.22 -7.91 -4.67
C ASP A 123 -26.79 -6.87 -5.72
N GLY A 124 -25.92 -7.26 -6.65
CA GLY A 124 -25.39 -6.39 -7.69
C GLY A 124 -24.28 -5.44 -7.21
N LYS A 125 -23.88 -5.50 -5.93
CA LYS A 125 -22.89 -4.60 -5.34
C LYS A 125 -21.49 -5.23 -5.34
N TYR A 126 -20.48 -4.38 -5.50
CA TYR A 126 -19.08 -4.76 -5.36
C TYR A 126 -18.64 -4.69 -3.90
N TYR A 127 -17.98 -5.75 -3.43
CA TYR A 127 -17.38 -5.83 -2.11
C TYR A 127 -15.89 -6.12 -2.21
N VAL A 128 -15.11 -5.54 -1.30
CA VAL A 128 -13.68 -5.82 -1.19
C VAL A 128 -13.48 -7.20 -0.57
N SER A 129 -12.79 -8.08 -1.31
CA SER A 129 -12.45 -9.43 -0.88
C SER A 129 -11.00 -9.57 -0.40
N ARG A 130 -10.11 -8.73 -0.94
CA ARG A 130 -8.71 -8.63 -0.54
C ARG A 130 -8.24 -7.20 -0.71
N GLN A 131 -7.51 -6.71 0.26
CA GLN A 131 -6.76 -5.46 0.17
C GLN A 131 -5.27 -5.77 0.31
N GLN A 132 -4.46 -5.17 -0.56
CA GLN A 132 -3.00 -5.21 -0.48
C GLN A 132 -2.46 -3.79 -0.53
N ASP A 133 -1.65 -3.43 0.45
CA ASP A 133 -1.08 -2.10 0.57
C ASP A 133 0.40 -2.17 0.17
N LEU A 134 0.75 -1.60 -0.98
CA LEU A 134 2.11 -1.61 -1.51
C LEU A 134 2.73 -0.24 -1.29
N TYR A 135 3.61 -0.15 -0.30
CA TYR A 135 4.34 1.08 0.00
C TYR A 135 5.58 1.18 -0.88
N SER A 136 5.84 2.37 -1.42
CA SER A 136 7.09 2.67 -2.12
C SER A 136 8.19 2.90 -1.08
N ILE A 137 8.83 1.82 -0.63
CA ILE A 137 9.99 1.86 0.28
C ILE A 137 11.20 2.59 -0.36
N GLN A 138 11.12 2.96 -1.64
CA GLN A 138 12.25 3.39 -2.46
C GLN A 138 12.19 4.86 -2.92
N GLU A 139 11.03 5.52 -2.87
CA GLU A 139 10.90 6.82 -3.54
C GLU A 139 11.43 8.00 -2.74
N GLU A 140 11.61 7.86 -1.43
CA GLU A 140 12.37 8.78 -0.61
C GLU A 140 13.04 7.94 0.49
N SER A 141 14.25 8.30 0.93
CA SER A 141 15.00 7.65 2.02
C SER A 141 14.29 7.85 3.38
N GLU A 142 13.06 7.36 3.44
CA GLU A 142 12.11 7.58 4.52
C GLU A 142 11.73 6.23 5.11
N THR A 143 12.46 5.91 6.18
CA THR A 143 12.40 4.70 6.98
C THR A 143 11.00 4.31 7.42
N LEU A 144 10.29 3.57 6.56
CA LEU A 144 9.01 2.95 6.89
C LEU A 144 9.21 1.78 7.88
N LEU A 145 10.36 1.11 7.79
CA LEU A 145 10.69 -0.06 8.62
C LEU A 145 11.60 0.35 9.79
N PRO A 146 11.28 -0.04 11.03
CA PRO A 146 12.11 0.33 12.18
C PRO A 146 13.56 -0.14 11.99
N GLY A 147 14.51 0.80 12.08
CA GLY A 147 15.96 0.53 12.03
C GLY A 147 16.68 0.87 10.72
N GLY A 148 16.05 1.57 9.76
CA GLY A 148 16.72 2.04 8.53
C GLY A 148 16.96 0.93 7.50
N VAL A 149 16.19 -0.16 7.57
CA VAL A 149 16.35 -1.35 6.69
C VAL A 149 16.20 -0.99 5.20
N ASP A 150 15.37 -0.01 4.91
CA ASP A 150 15.12 0.56 3.60
C ASP A 150 16.35 1.25 3.00
N ASP A 151 17.11 2.01 3.80
CA ASP A 151 18.36 2.65 3.36
C ASP A 151 19.36 1.59 2.87
N TYR A 152 19.53 0.50 3.62
CA TYR A 152 20.39 -0.62 3.21
C TYR A 152 19.92 -1.28 1.90
N VAL A 153 18.61 -1.40 1.68
CA VAL A 153 18.09 -1.98 0.44
C VAL A 153 18.44 -1.09 -0.76
N VAL A 154 18.35 0.24 -0.60
CA VAL A 154 18.74 1.20 -1.65
C VAL A 154 20.24 1.13 -1.93
N GLU A 155 21.06 1.11 -0.89
CA GLU A 155 22.53 1.00 -1.01
C GLU A 155 22.96 -0.31 -1.68
N ILE A 156 22.39 -1.44 -1.25
CA ILE A 156 22.67 -2.76 -1.86
C ILE A 156 22.32 -2.73 -3.35
N LYS A 157 21.17 -2.17 -3.72
CA LYS A 157 20.77 -2.05 -5.14
C LYS A 157 21.74 -1.18 -5.93
N ALA A 158 22.17 -0.04 -5.38
CA ALA A 158 23.14 0.84 -6.03
C ALA A 158 24.48 0.12 -6.23
N PHE A 159 24.95 -0.60 -5.22
CA PHE A 159 26.17 -1.41 -5.29
C PHE A 159 26.08 -2.52 -6.33
N VAL A 160 24.98 -3.29 -6.35
CA VAL A 160 24.73 -4.32 -7.37
C VAL A 160 24.67 -3.69 -8.76
N GLY A 161 24.01 -2.54 -8.90
CA GLY A 161 23.97 -1.78 -10.15
C GLY A 161 25.36 -1.42 -10.65
N TYR A 162 26.24 -0.94 -9.78
CA TYR A 162 27.64 -0.64 -10.12
C TYR A 162 28.41 -1.88 -10.56
N LEU A 163 28.27 -3.00 -9.84
CA LEU A 163 28.90 -4.27 -10.23
C LEU A 163 28.42 -4.75 -11.61
N LEU A 164 27.12 -4.63 -11.89
CA LEU A 164 26.56 -4.96 -13.21
C LEU A 164 27.13 -4.06 -14.30
N MET A 165 27.31 -2.75 -14.05
CA MET A 165 27.94 -1.83 -15.01
C MET A 165 29.38 -2.23 -15.31
N LEU A 166 30.19 -2.54 -14.28
CA LEU A 166 31.57 -3.02 -14.46
C LEU A 166 31.61 -4.34 -15.24
N TYR A 167 30.71 -5.26 -14.91
CA TYR A 167 30.60 -6.55 -15.59
C TYR A 167 30.25 -6.35 -17.08
N VAL A 168 29.21 -5.57 -17.38
CA VAL A 168 28.84 -5.27 -18.77
C VAL A 168 29.98 -4.57 -19.52
N ALA A 169 30.68 -3.62 -18.91
CA ALA A 169 31.84 -2.97 -19.51
C ALA A 169 32.95 -3.98 -19.85
N PHE A 170 33.23 -4.93 -18.97
CA PHE A 170 34.17 -6.02 -19.21
C PHE A 170 33.75 -6.89 -20.39
N PHE A 171 32.50 -7.33 -20.46
CA PHE A 171 32.00 -8.13 -21.60
C PHE A 171 32.00 -7.35 -22.91
N GLN A 172 31.68 -6.06 -22.85
CA GLN A 172 31.77 -5.18 -24.00
C GLN A 172 33.23 -5.00 -24.46
N LEU A 173 34.26 -5.05 -23.60
CA LEU A 173 35.65 -5.07 -24.09
C LEU A 173 35.91 -6.23 -25.05
N PHE A 174 35.29 -7.40 -24.81
CA PHE A 174 35.38 -8.58 -25.68
C PHE A 174 34.38 -8.56 -26.86
N GLY A 175 33.70 -7.44 -27.11
CA GLY A 175 32.73 -7.31 -28.21
C GLY A 175 31.40 -8.02 -27.98
N ILE A 176 31.19 -8.57 -26.78
CA ILE A 176 29.95 -9.26 -26.42
C ILE A 176 28.90 -8.22 -26.06
N TRP A 177 27.71 -8.33 -26.67
CA TRP A 177 26.53 -7.50 -26.36
C TRP A 177 26.76 -5.98 -26.44
N LYS A 178 27.52 -5.51 -27.45
CA LYS A 178 27.62 -4.08 -27.78
C LYS A 178 26.38 -3.62 -28.54
N PRO A 179 25.70 -2.54 -28.13
CA PRO A 179 24.65 -1.93 -28.93
C PRO A 179 25.23 -1.45 -30.27
N ARG A 180 24.54 -1.75 -31.36
CA ARG A 180 24.91 -1.25 -32.69
C ARG A 180 24.70 0.26 -32.73
N LYS A 181 25.57 0.98 -33.45
CA LYS A 181 25.35 2.41 -33.68
C LYS A 181 24.00 2.60 -34.38
N PRO A 182 23.17 3.57 -33.96
CA PRO A 182 21.95 3.88 -34.70
C PRO A 182 22.33 4.25 -36.14
N CYS A 183 21.60 3.73 -37.12
CA CYS A 183 21.75 4.17 -38.51
C CYS A 183 21.39 5.67 -38.59
N PRO A 184 22.13 6.47 -39.38
CA PRO A 184 21.81 7.87 -39.61
C PRO A 184 20.46 8.04 -40.32
#